data_AF-A0A2R6NYH4-F1
#
_entry.id   AF-A0A2R6NYH4-F1
#
_cell.length_a   1.000
_cell.length_b   1.000
_cell.length_c   1.000
_cell.angle_alpha   90.00
_cell.angle_beta   90.00
_cell.angle_gamma   90.00
#
_symmetry.space_group_name_H-M   'P 1'
#
loop_
_entity.id
_entity.type
_entity.pdbx_description
1 polymer ?
#
loop_
_entity_poly.entity_id
_entity_poly.type
_entity_poly.pdbx_seq_one_letter_code
_entity_poly.pdbx_strand_id
1 'polypeptide(L)'
;MGRPIQDITLDDDSTVDWQLVPDSFGGVCNWAEVIKDEEDCSLGTRYRLVYKHRGENDMLHEVCIRAQGFVKTQTLGVLGNWNGSARNTEEDLSSIRFRNRVFTKVQPGIANQPRSILDIGDDPEGKAAKVQSQWVVLHPVQYGLEQVTGEQVPCSAWTFQKGDFVDVGFTLDIVTNYVKNKKVTDIAFMMQAVLLLRPACEVQALNMTPDAINSTKKPATILITNSGLQMNKRKRTDDDSDDTVVSKKSKAGLHHEYARAEGSKISNEVMADELNRTKSSKFLIDGIVDDSERAECSKVASDCMVDERERAEGSKLPSDVMIE
;
A
#
# COMPACT_ATOMS: atom_id res chain seq x y z
N MET A 1 -3.52 -9.33 13.92
CA MET A 1 -4.24 -9.47 12.63
C MET A 1 -5.72 -9.46 12.94
N GLY A 2 -6.53 -8.82 12.11
CA GLY A 2 -7.97 -8.92 12.25
C GLY A 2 -8.44 -10.35 11.97
N ARG A 3 -9.25 -10.92 12.85
CA ARG A 3 -10.08 -12.11 12.66
C ARG A 3 -11.52 -11.67 12.34
N PRO A 4 -12.19 -12.32 11.39
CA PRO A 4 -13.64 -12.16 11.24
C PRO A 4 -14.34 -12.45 12.57
N ILE A 5 -15.38 -11.69 12.92
CA ILE A 5 -16.14 -11.89 14.17
C ILE A 5 -16.69 -13.33 14.30
N GLN A 6 -16.95 -13.98 13.18
CA GLN A 6 -17.51 -15.34 13.13
C GLN A 6 -16.48 -16.44 13.46
N ASP A 7 -15.18 -16.14 13.42
CA ASP A 7 -14.10 -17.11 13.68
C ASP A 7 -13.67 -17.15 15.16
N ILE A 8 -14.28 -16.34 16.01
CA ILE A 8 -14.03 -16.38 17.45
C ILE A 8 -14.78 -17.57 18.02
N THR A 9 -14.04 -18.63 18.37
CA THR A 9 -14.57 -19.61 19.32
C THR A 9 -14.90 -18.86 20.60
N LEU A 10 -16.16 -18.91 21.03
CA LEU A 10 -16.78 -18.13 22.12
C LEU A 10 -16.04 -18.14 23.47
N ASP A 11 -14.93 -18.88 23.59
CA ASP A 11 -14.18 -19.11 24.83
C ASP A 11 -12.86 -18.32 24.91
N ASP A 12 -12.48 -17.54 23.87
CA ASP A 12 -11.23 -16.75 23.88
C ASP A 12 -11.47 -15.28 24.25
N ASP A 13 -11.71 -15.02 25.54
CA ASP A 13 -11.83 -13.67 26.12
C ASP A 13 -10.54 -12.80 25.94
N SER A 14 -9.48 -13.36 25.33
CA SER A 14 -8.24 -12.64 25.06
C SER A 14 -8.21 -11.91 23.70
N THR A 15 -9.24 -12.07 22.85
CA THR A 15 -9.29 -11.36 21.57
C THR A 15 -9.49 -9.87 21.79
N VAL A 16 -8.47 -9.09 21.43
CA VAL A 16 -8.50 -7.63 21.56
C VAL A 16 -9.44 -7.05 20.51
N ASP A 17 -10.33 -6.12 20.88
CA ASP A 17 -11.36 -5.51 20.02
C ASP A 17 -10.89 -5.08 18.62
N TRP A 18 -9.64 -4.59 18.50
CA TRP A 18 -9.09 -4.17 17.20
C TRP A 18 -8.87 -5.32 16.22
N GLN A 19 -8.82 -6.55 16.72
CA GLN A 19 -8.73 -7.74 15.91
C GLN A 19 -10.08 -8.13 15.33
N LEU A 20 -11.19 -7.49 15.69
CA LEU A 20 -12.51 -7.92 15.21
C LEU A 20 -12.93 -7.07 14.02
N VAL A 21 -12.87 -7.66 12.82
CA VAL A 21 -13.34 -7.00 11.61
C VAL A 21 -14.84 -7.28 11.44
N PRO A 22 -15.69 -6.25 11.35
CA PRO A 22 -17.11 -6.44 11.11
C PRO A 22 -17.38 -7.16 9.79
N ASP A 23 -18.40 -8.01 9.76
CA ASP A 23 -18.80 -8.78 8.58
C ASP A 23 -19.79 -8.05 7.67
N SER A 24 -20.36 -6.94 8.14
CA SER A 24 -21.22 -6.05 7.36
C SER A 24 -20.45 -4.85 6.82
N PHE A 25 -20.82 -4.40 5.63
CA PHE A 25 -20.24 -3.19 5.01
C PHE A 25 -20.36 -1.97 5.94
N GLY A 26 -21.56 -1.71 6.49
CA GLY A 26 -21.78 -0.62 7.44
C GLY A 26 -20.93 -0.75 8.71
N GLY A 27 -20.70 -1.98 9.19
CA GLY A 27 -19.78 -2.24 10.29
C GLY A 27 -18.34 -1.85 9.95
N VAL A 28 -17.85 -2.25 8.77
CA VAL A 28 -16.51 -1.89 8.30
C VAL A 28 -16.35 -0.37 8.15
N CYS A 29 -17.37 0.32 7.63
CA CYS A 29 -17.37 1.79 7.52
C CYS A 29 -17.35 2.50 8.88
N ASN A 30 -17.92 1.91 9.91
CA ASN A 30 -17.84 2.44 11.29
C ASN A 30 -16.52 2.08 11.99
N TRP A 31 -15.89 0.99 11.57
CA TRP A 31 -14.65 0.48 12.16
C TRP A 31 -13.40 1.17 11.59
N ALA A 32 -13.37 1.44 10.28
CA ALA A 32 -12.25 2.09 9.59
C ALA A 32 -12.66 3.44 8.98
N GLU A 33 -11.73 4.38 8.99
CA GLU A 33 -11.88 5.74 8.48
C GLU A 33 -10.79 6.06 7.46
N VAL A 34 -11.12 6.85 6.44
CA VAL A 34 -10.15 7.35 5.46
C VAL A 34 -9.70 8.74 5.87
N ILE A 35 -8.44 8.88 6.28
CA ILE A 35 -7.86 10.16 6.74
C ILE A 35 -6.92 10.74 5.69
N LYS A 36 -6.76 12.06 5.68
CA LYS A 36 -5.77 12.74 4.84
C LYS A 36 -4.36 12.46 5.38
N ASP A 37 -3.44 12.13 4.50
CA ASP A 37 -2.04 11.95 4.83
C ASP A 37 -1.32 13.31 4.82
N GLU A 38 -1.16 13.93 6.00
CA GLU A 38 -0.58 15.27 6.13
C GLU A 38 0.90 15.33 5.80
N GLU A 39 1.60 14.19 5.89
CA GLU A 39 3.04 14.10 5.65
C GLU A 39 3.40 14.02 4.16
N ASP A 40 2.41 13.73 3.28
CA ASP A 40 2.71 13.54 1.86
C ASP A 40 2.76 14.85 1.08
N CYS A 41 3.85 15.01 0.34
CA CYS A 41 4.18 16.17 -0.48
C CYS A 41 4.02 15.86 -1.99
N SER A 42 3.14 14.92 -2.31
CA SER A 42 2.84 14.49 -3.66
C SER A 42 2.00 15.53 -4.41
N LEU A 43 1.81 15.32 -5.73
CA LEU A 43 1.08 16.26 -6.62
C LEU A 43 -0.45 16.20 -6.44
N GLY A 44 -0.93 15.55 -5.37
CA GLY A 44 -2.34 15.37 -5.06
C GLY A 44 -2.58 15.22 -3.56
N THR A 45 -3.85 15.12 -3.18
CA THR A 45 -4.20 14.82 -1.79
C THR A 45 -4.20 13.32 -1.60
N ARG A 46 -3.28 12.82 -0.79
CA ARG A 46 -3.20 11.41 -0.42
C ARG A 46 -4.02 11.14 0.84
N TYR A 47 -4.59 9.96 0.90
CA TYR A 47 -5.37 9.46 2.02
C TYR A 47 -4.93 8.04 2.37
N ARG A 48 -5.10 7.69 3.65
CA ARG A 48 -4.82 6.37 4.21
C ARG A 48 -6.06 5.82 4.87
N LEU A 49 -6.25 4.50 4.76
CA LEU A 49 -7.27 3.79 5.54
C LEU A 49 -6.69 3.49 6.93
N VAL A 50 -7.34 4.01 7.97
CA VAL A 50 -6.94 3.84 9.36
C VAL A 50 -8.10 3.32 10.20
N TYR A 51 -7.83 2.80 11.38
CA TYR A 51 -8.83 2.49 12.39
C TYR A 51 -8.43 3.08 13.75
N LYS A 52 -9.43 3.32 14.60
CA LYS A 52 -9.25 3.83 15.97
C LYS A 52 -9.32 2.67 16.95
N HIS A 53 -8.28 2.48 17.76
CA HIS A 53 -8.34 1.49 18.83
C HIS A 53 -9.15 2.04 20.02
N ARG A 54 -10.21 1.33 20.44
CA ARG A 54 -10.97 1.69 21.65
C ARG A 54 -10.08 1.52 22.90
N GLY A 55 -9.75 2.62 23.57
CA GLY A 55 -9.13 2.61 24.90
C GLY A 55 -7.73 3.24 25.00
N GLU A 56 -7.07 3.53 23.88
CA GLU A 56 -5.69 4.04 23.89
C GLU A 56 -5.58 5.35 23.09
N ASN A 57 -5.62 6.49 23.78
CA ASN A 57 -5.20 7.83 23.34
C ASN A 57 -5.66 8.33 21.95
N ASP A 58 -6.80 7.88 21.43
CA ASP A 58 -7.26 8.18 20.06
C ASP A 58 -6.17 7.91 19.00
N MET A 59 -5.29 6.93 19.24
CA MET A 59 -4.22 6.61 18.30
C MET A 59 -4.81 5.98 17.04
N LEU A 60 -4.43 6.52 15.89
CA LEU A 60 -4.81 6.01 14.57
C LEU A 60 -3.81 4.98 14.11
N HIS A 61 -4.31 3.81 13.73
CA HIS A 61 -3.51 2.71 13.21
C HIS A 61 -3.85 2.48 11.73
N GLU A 62 -2.83 2.36 10.88
CA GLU A 62 -3.04 2.02 9.47
C GLU A 62 -3.62 0.61 9.32
N VAL A 63 -4.64 0.48 8.47
CA VAL A 63 -5.30 -0.80 8.18
C VAL A 63 -4.46 -1.59 7.16
N CYS A 64 -3.97 -2.75 7.58
CA CYS A 64 -3.39 -3.76 6.69
C CYS A 64 -4.43 -4.87 6.43
N ILE A 65 -4.73 -5.10 5.16
CA ILE A 65 -5.69 -6.10 4.67
C ILE A 65 -4.91 -7.30 4.16
N ARG A 66 -5.46 -8.52 4.34
CA ARG A 66 -4.92 -9.74 3.74
C ARG A 66 -5.90 -10.37 2.78
N ALA A 67 -5.37 -10.88 1.67
CA ALA A 67 -6.12 -11.60 0.67
C ALA A 67 -5.34 -12.85 0.24
N GLN A 68 -6.06 -13.98 0.14
CA GLN A 68 -5.52 -15.21 -0.39
C GLN A 68 -6.02 -15.44 -1.81
N GLY A 69 -5.18 -15.99 -2.67
CA GLY A 69 -5.56 -16.25 -4.05
C GLY A 69 -4.45 -16.88 -4.88
N PHE A 70 -4.73 -17.07 -6.17
CA PHE A 70 -3.76 -17.63 -7.11
C PHE A 70 -3.05 -16.53 -7.90
N VAL A 71 -1.74 -16.68 -8.07
CA VAL A 71 -0.94 -15.77 -8.89
C VAL A 71 -1.34 -15.94 -10.36
N LYS A 72 -2.06 -14.97 -10.91
CA LYS A 72 -2.48 -14.98 -12.33
C LYS A 72 -1.36 -14.57 -13.28
N THR A 73 -0.72 -13.44 -12.96
CA THR A 73 0.37 -12.84 -13.71
C THR A 73 1.31 -12.19 -12.71
N GLN A 74 2.61 -12.28 -12.97
CA GLN A 74 3.63 -11.74 -12.11
C GLN A 74 4.57 -10.86 -12.92
N THR A 75 4.64 -9.59 -12.54
CA THR A 75 5.64 -8.65 -13.04
C THR A 75 6.41 -8.11 -11.84
N LEU A 76 7.14 -9.01 -11.17
CA LEU A 76 8.00 -8.65 -10.05
C LEU A 76 9.38 -8.25 -10.59
N GLY A 77 9.58 -6.95 -10.78
CA GLY A 77 10.92 -6.36 -10.82
C GLY A 77 11.26 -5.79 -9.44
N VAL A 78 12.55 -5.74 -9.08
CA VAL A 78 13.03 -5.12 -7.84
C VAL A 78 12.55 -3.66 -7.71
N LEU A 79 12.42 -2.96 -8.84
CA LEU A 79 11.95 -1.58 -8.93
C LEU A 79 10.48 -1.46 -9.38
N GLY A 80 9.74 -2.57 -9.39
CA GLY A 80 8.41 -2.67 -9.96
C GLY A 80 8.41 -2.62 -11.50
N ASN A 81 7.21 -2.65 -12.06
CA ASN A 81 6.92 -2.59 -13.49
C ASN A 81 6.49 -1.18 -13.94
N TRP A 82 6.92 -0.14 -13.22
CA TRP A 82 6.58 1.24 -13.55
C TRP A 82 7.24 1.63 -14.87
N ASN A 83 6.45 1.67 -15.94
CA ASN A 83 6.89 2.12 -17.26
C ASN A 83 6.58 3.60 -17.52
N GLY A 84 6.23 4.37 -16.49
CA GLY A 84 5.84 5.77 -16.62
C GLY A 84 4.43 6.00 -17.16
N SER A 85 3.71 4.95 -17.56
CA SER A 85 2.36 5.06 -18.11
C SER A 85 1.33 4.52 -17.13
N ALA A 86 0.39 5.37 -16.71
CA ALA A 86 -0.77 4.97 -15.90
C ALA A 86 -1.77 4.08 -16.67
N ARG A 87 -1.50 3.73 -17.95
CA ARG A 87 -2.50 3.20 -18.90
C ARG A 87 -2.41 1.72 -19.25
N ASN A 88 -1.53 0.95 -18.63
CA ASN A 88 -1.41 -0.44 -19.04
C ASN A 88 -2.37 -1.32 -18.24
N THR A 89 -3.57 -1.51 -18.80
CA THR A 89 -4.18 -2.79 -19.20
C THR A 89 -5.71 -2.67 -19.22
N GLU A 90 -6.36 -3.32 -20.18
CA GLU A 90 -7.76 -3.73 -20.03
C GLU A 90 -7.94 -4.44 -18.69
N GLU A 91 -8.84 -3.92 -17.87
CA GLU A 91 -9.09 -4.43 -16.53
C GLU A 91 -9.89 -5.72 -16.63
N ASP A 92 -9.21 -6.84 -16.42
CA ASP A 92 -9.91 -8.08 -16.11
C ASP A 92 -10.45 -7.96 -14.69
N LEU A 93 -11.76 -7.70 -14.59
CA LEU A 93 -12.52 -7.57 -13.33
C LEU A 93 -12.36 -8.81 -12.43
N SER A 94 -11.91 -9.94 -12.98
CA SER A 94 -11.63 -11.17 -12.23
C SER A 94 -10.29 -11.13 -11.47
N SER A 95 -9.53 -10.03 -11.52
CA SER A 95 -8.18 -9.98 -10.95
C SER A 95 -7.91 -8.73 -10.12
N ILE A 96 -7.41 -8.93 -8.91
CA ILE A 96 -6.89 -7.86 -8.06
C ILE A 96 -5.45 -7.60 -8.46
N ARG A 97 -5.12 -6.33 -8.73
CA ARG A 97 -3.75 -5.91 -9.04
C ARG A 97 -3.13 -5.25 -7.84
N PHE A 98 -2.06 -5.88 -7.33
CA PHE A 98 -1.17 -5.27 -6.37
C PHE A 98 -0.11 -4.44 -7.08
N ARG A 99 0.14 -3.23 -6.57
CA ARG A 99 1.24 -2.37 -7.02
C ARG A 99 2.33 -2.39 -5.96
N ASN A 100 3.57 -2.42 -6.42
CA ASN A 100 4.74 -2.23 -5.56
C ASN A 100 5.21 -0.77 -5.71
N ARG A 101 4.94 0.07 -4.70
CA ARG A 101 5.52 1.42 -4.62
C ARG A 101 6.82 1.31 -3.87
N VAL A 102 7.86 1.04 -4.65
CA VAL A 102 9.21 0.97 -4.12
C VAL A 102 9.71 2.38 -3.76
N PHE A 103 9.20 3.43 -4.42
CA PHE A 103 9.69 4.80 -4.24
C PHE A 103 8.71 5.71 -3.49
N THR A 104 9.21 6.32 -2.43
CA THR A 104 8.59 7.42 -1.69
C THR A 104 9.23 8.72 -2.12
N LYS A 105 8.40 9.69 -2.48
CA LYS A 105 8.87 11.03 -2.83
C LYS A 105 9.36 11.71 -1.56
N VAL A 106 10.51 12.35 -1.62
CA VAL A 106 11.09 13.11 -0.53
C VAL A 106 11.36 14.54 -0.98
N GLN A 107 11.20 15.49 -0.08
CA GLN A 107 11.51 16.88 -0.39
C GLN A 107 13.04 17.09 -0.34
N PRO A 108 13.65 17.62 -1.41
CA PRO A 108 15.07 17.94 -1.40
C PRO A 108 15.34 19.08 -0.41
N GLY A 109 16.40 18.95 0.38
CA GLY A 109 16.87 20.00 1.29
C GLY A 109 16.31 19.94 2.72
N ILE A 110 15.40 19.01 3.04
CA ILE A 110 15.00 18.75 4.43
C ILE A 110 16.14 18.02 5.15
N ALA A 111 16.62 18.60 6.26
CA ALA A 111 17.56 17.92 7.15
C ALA A 111 16.92 16.64 7.72
N ASN A 112 17.68 15.54 7.78
CA ASN A 112 17.21 14.21 8.21
C ASN A 112 16.26 13.50 7.23
N GLN A 113 16.45 13.72 5.93
CA GLN A 113 15.76 12.92 4.91
C GLN A 113 16.05 11.42 5.14
N PRO A 114 15.03 10.54 5.10
CA PRO A 114 15.23 9.12 5.29
C PRO A 114 16.12 8.55 4.18
N ARG A 115 17.12 7.75 4.57
CA ARG A 115 18.03 7.11 3.63
C ARG A 115 17.30 5.97 2.90
N SER A 116 17.53 5.86 1.60
CA SER A 116 17.08 4.70 0.82
C SER A 116 17.65 3.41 1.42
N ILE A 117 16.81 2.39 1.54
CA ILE A 117 17.22 1.05 1.99
C ILE A 117 17.99 0.26 0.92
N LEU A 118 18.00 0.74 -0.33
CA LEU A 118 18.68 0.05 -1.42
C LEU A 118 20.20 0.11 -1.21
N ASP A 119 20.83 -1.05 -1.34
CA ASP A 119 22.28 -1.17 -1.38
C ASP A 119 22.80 -1.09 -2.83
N ILE A 120 24.11 -0.94 -3.00
CA ILE A 120 24.76 -0.91 -4.33
C ILE A 120 24.46 -2.19 -5.14
N GLY A 121 24.20 -3.31 -4.46
CA GLY A 121 23.82 -4.57 -5.09
C GLY A 121 22.41 -4.56 -5.70
N ASP A 122 21.49 -3.75 -5.15
CA ASP A 122 20.12 -3.65 -5.63
C ASP A 122 19.98 -2.70 -6.82
N ASP A 123 20.92 -1.75 -6.97
CA ASP A 123 20.99 -0.77 -8.05
C ASP A 123 22.38 -0.75 -8.69
N PRO A 124 22.78 -1.84 -9.38
CA PRO A 124 24.12 -1.96 -9.96
C PRO A 124 24.42 -0.89 -11.03
N GLU A 125 23.38 -0.33 -11.66
CA GLU A 125 23.50 0.72 -12.67
C GLU A 125 23.43 2.15 -12.08
N GLY A 126 23.22 2.28 -10.77
CA GLY A 126 23.10 3.57 -10.09
C GLY A 126 21.90 4.41 -10.54
N LYS A 127 20.84 3.80 -11.09
CA LYS A 127 19.65 4.50 -11.57
C LYS A 127 18.82 5.05 -10.43
N ALA A 128 18.60 4.27 -9.38
CA ALA A 128 17.92 4.72 -8.16
C ALA A 128 18.77 5.74 -7.42
N ALA A 129 20.09 5.54 -7.35
CA ALA A 129 21.02 6.47 -6.72
C ALA A 129 20.97 7.87 -7.36
N LYS A 130 20.76 7.96 -8.68
CA LYS A 130 20.62 9.25 -9.39
C LYS A 130 19.39 10.06 -8.97
N VAL A 131 18.34 9.41 -8.50
CA VAL A 131 17.08 10.07 -8.10
C VAL A 131 16.88 10.12 -6.59
N GLN A 132 17.84 9.65 -5.80
CA GLN A 132 17.72 9.50 -4.34
C GLN A 132 17.43 10.81 -3.59
N SER A 133 17.78 11.97 -4.17
CA SER A 133 17.49 13.29 -3.59
C SER A 133 16.00 13.65 -3.62
N GLN A 134 15.22 12.97 -4.48
CA GLN A 134 13.80 13.22 -4.70
C GLN A 134 12.93 11.98 -4.43
N TRP A 135 13.50 10.79 -4.53
CA TRP A 135 12.79 9.52 -4.42
C TRP A 135 13.67 8.50 -3.69
N VAL A 136 13.18 7.99 -2.57
CA VAL A 136 13.90 7.00 -1.77
C VAL A 136 13.05 5.75 -1.60
N VAL A 137 13.71 4.61 -1.42
CA VAL A 137 13.02 3.38 -1.05
C VAL A 137 13.02 3.25 0.46
N LEU A 138 11.85 3.28 1.08
CA LEU A 138 11.72 3.21 2.55
C LEU A 138 11.43 1.79 3.04
N HIS A 139 10.64 1.04 2.27
CA HIS A 139 10.13 -0.26 2.69
C HIS A 139 10.23 -1.25 1.54
N PRO A 140 10.90 -2.39 1.72
CA PRO A 140 10.89 -3.46 0.74
C PRO A 140 9.62 -4.29 0.94
N VAL A 141 9.07 -4.82 -0.16
CA VAL A 141 8.05 -5.86 -0.03
C VAL A 141 8.68 -7.08 0.60
N GLN A 142 8.02 -7.59 1.63
CA GLN A 142 8.42 -8.80 2.32
C GLN A 142 7.95 -10.04 1.57
N TYR A 143 8.85 -10.96 1.27
CA TYR A 143 8.51 -12.22 0.62
C TYR A 143 8.86 -13.38 1.54
N GLY A 144 7.93 -14.32 1.70
CA GLY A 144 8.10 -15.50 2.53
C GLY A 144 7.53 -16.76 1.90
N LEU A 145 7.99 -17.90 2.39
CA LEU A 145 7.46 -19.24 2.13
C LEU A 145 6.92 -19.83 3.43
N GLU A 146 5.69 -20.32 3.43
CA GLU A 146 5.14 -21.10 4.55
C GLU A 146 5.58 -22.56 4.40
N GLN A 147 6.35 -23.05 5.37
CA GLN A 147 6.74 -24.45 5.44
C GLN A 147 5.59 -25.33 5.92
N VAL A 148 5.72 -26.65 5.76
CA VAL A 148 4.75 -27.63 6.26
C VAL A 148 4.57 -27.54 7.79
N THR A 149 5.57 -27.05 8.50
CA THR A 149 5.54 -26.79 9.94
C THR A 149 4.70 -25.56 10.33
N GLY A 150 4.27 -24.74 9.37
CA GLY A 150 3.69 -23.41 9.58
C GLY A 150 4.74 -22.31 9.79
N GLU A 151 6.03 -22.64 9.79
CA GLU A 151 7.10 -21.66 9.89
C GLU A 151 7.22 -20.84 8.60
N GLN A 152 7.37 -19.53 8.73
CA GLN A 152 7.54 -18.62 7.61
C GLN A 152 9.02 -18.30 7.41
N VAL A 153 9.55 -18.66 6.24
CA VAL A 153 10.95 -18.41 5.89
C VAL A 153 11.04 -17.34 4.81
N PRO A 154 11.86 -16.29 4.99
CA PRO A 154 12.08 -15.29 3.96
C PRO A 154 12.57 -15.90 2.64
N CYS A 155 12.02 -15.45 1.52
CA CYS A 155 12.40 -15.94 0.18
C CYS A 155 12.56 -14.78 -0.81
N SER A 156 12.95 -15.10 -2.04
CA SER A 156 13.07 -14.11 -3.11
C SER A 156 11.74 -13.92 -3.83
N ALA A 157 11.49 -12.73 -4.37
CA ALA A 157 10.36 -12.47 -5.25
C ALA A 157 10.32 -13.42 -6.48
N TRP A 158 11.48 -13.91 -6.92
CA TRP A 158 11.62 -14.86 -8.03
C TRP A 158 11.13 -16.29 -7.71
N THR A 159 10.89 -16.59 -6.43
CA THR A 159 10.39 -17.91 -6.01
C THR A 159 8.94 -18.12 -6.44
N PHE A 160 8.16 -17.04 -6.56
CA PHE A 160 6.76 -17.09 -6.93
C PHE A 160 6.61 -17.33 -8.43
N GLN A 161 5.58 -18.07 -8.82
CA GLN A 161 5.24 -18.42 -10.19
C GLN A 161 3.74 -18.29 -10.43
N LYS A 162 3.35 -18.22 -11.72
CA LYS A 162 1.96 -18.27 -12.12
C LYS A 162 1.31 -19.58 -11.65
N GLY A 163 0.16 -19.46 -11.00
CA GLY A 163 -0.62 -20.57 -10.44
C GLY A 163 -0.31 -20.87 -8.97
N ASP A 164 0.69 -20.22 -8.37
CA ASP A 164 0.97 -20.36 -6.94
C ASP A 164 -0.20 -19.85 -6.10
N PHE A 165 -0.49 -20.54 -5.01
CA PHE A 165 -1.44 -20.07 -4.01
C PHE A 165 -0.70 -19.26 -2.95
N VAL A 166 -1.09 -18.00 -2.81
CA VAL A 166 -0.39 -17.01 -1.98
C VAL A 166 -1.35 -16.31 -1.03
N ASP A 167 -0.78 -15.77 0.04
CA ASP A 167 -1.40 -14.79 0.92
C ASP A 167 -0.68 -13.45 0.78
N VAL A 168 -1.42 -12.39 0.50
CA VAL A 168 -0.89 -11.05 0.26
C VAL A 168 -1.41 -10.11 1.34
N GLY A 169 -0.48 -9.53 2.10
CA GLY A 169 -0.74 -8.41 2.99
C GLY A 169 -0.54 -7.09 2.26
N PHE A 170 -1.50 -6.18 2.31
CA PHE A 170 -1.47 -4.90 1.61
C PHE A 170 -2.20 -3.77 2.35
N THR A 171 -1.86 -2.53 2.04
CA THR A 171 -2.60 -1.32 2.45
C THR A 171 -3.25 -0.64 1.24
N LEU A 172 -4.09 0.36 1.49
CA LEU A 172 -4.71 1.17 0.44
C LEU A 172 -3.99 2.50 0.31
N ASP A 173 -3.55 2.82 -0.90
CA ASP A 173 -3.04 4.14 -1.27
C ASP A 173 -4.10 4.87 -2.10
N ILE A 174 -4.77 5.82 -1.45
CA ILE A 174 -5.89 6.56 -2.03
C ILE A 174 -5.37 7.94 -2.41
N VAL A 175 -5.29 8.25 -3.70
CA VAL A 175 -4.79 9.54 -4.18
C VAL A 175 -5.87 10.28 -4.94
N THR A 176 -6.18 11.49 -4.51
CA THR A 176 -7.10 12.39 -5.19
C THR A 176 -6.34 13.48 -5.92
N ASN A 177 -6.59 13.60 -7.23
CA ASN A 177 -6.03 14.64 -8.09
C ASN A 177 -7.15 15.44 -8.77
N TYR A 178 -6.84 16.64 -9.25
CA TYR A 178 -7.72 17.41 -10.12
C TYR A 178 -7.19 17.37 -11.56
N VAL A 179 -8.01 16.86 -12.48
CA VAL A 179 -7.68 16.79 -13.91
C VAL A 179 -8.74 17.54 -14.69
N LYS A 180 -8.36 18.66 -15.34
CA LYS A 180 -9.29 19.55 -16.05
C LYS A 180 -10.49 19.95 -15.17
N ASN A 181 -10.22 20.39 -13.94
CA ASN A 181 -11.20 20.75 -12.91
C ASN A 181 -12.15 19.62 -12.47
N LYS A 182 -11.85 18.36 -12.81
CA LYS A 182 -12.57 17.19 -12.29
C LYS A 182 -11.74 16.49 -11.24
N LYS A 183 -12.33 16.27 -10.06
CA LYS A 183 -11.74 15.45 -9.00
C LYS A 183 -11.71 14.00 -9.47
N VAL A 184 -10.53 13.39 -9.47
CA VAL A 184 -10.29 11.99 -9.83
C VAL A 184 -9.59 11.33 -8.66
N THR A 185 -10.18 10.25 -8.15
CA THR A 185 -9.59 9.44 -7.07
C THR A 185 -9.08 8.14 -7.67
N ASP A 186 -7.80 7.85 -7.49
CA ASP A 186 -7.19 6.56 -7.77
C ASP A 186 -6.99 5.81 -6.46
N ILE A 187 -7.28 4.51 -6.45
CA ILE A 187 -7.09 3.63 -5.30
C ILE A 187 -6.14 2.52 -5.74
N ALA A 188 -4.99 2.43 -5.10
CA ALA A 188 -3.99 1.41 -5.37
C ALA A 188 -3.85 0.47 -4.17
N PHE A 189 -3.74 -0.83 -4.46
CA PHE A 189 -3.46 -1.87 -3.47
C PHE A 189 -1.95 -2.00 -3.30
N MET A 190 -1.45 -1.56 -2.15
CA MET A 190 -0.03 -1.45 -1.84
C MET A 190 0.47 -2.68 -1.12
N MET A 191 1.18 -3.53 -1.86
CA MET A 191 1.71 -4.76 -1.32
C MET A 191 2.73 -4.49 -0.22
N GLN A 192 2.55 -5.09 0.95
CA GLN A 192 3.49 -5.04 2.07
C GLN A 192 4.23 -6.37 2.22
N ALA A 193 3.49 -7.48 2.09
CA ALA A 193 4.05 -8.82 2.22
C ALA A 193 3.35 -9.83 1.29
N VAL A 194 4.09 -10.83 0.83
CA VAL A 194 3.59 -11.97 0.06
C VAL A 194 4.14 -13.25 0.65
N LEU A 195 3.25 -14.17 1.01
CA LEU A 195 3.57 -15.47 1.55
C LEU A 195 3.14 -16.55 0.56
N LEU A 196 4.08 -17.38 0.11
CA LEU A 196 3.78 -18.56 -0.69
C LEU A 196 3.24 -19.65 0.23
N LEU A 197 1.95 -19.97 0.08
CA LEU A 197 1.27 -21.00 0.86
C LEU A 197 1.46 -22.37 0.19
N ARG A 198 1.25 -22.44 -1.13
CA ARG A 198 1.40 -23.65 -1.93
C ARG A 198 1.93 -23.34 -3.34
N PRO A 199 3.00 -24.02 -3.79
CA PRO A 199 3.47 -23.91 -5.17
C PRO A 199 2.44 -24.43 -6.18
N ALA A 200 2.44 -23.88 -7.38
CA ALA A 200 1.52 -24.25 -8.46
C ALA A 200 1.55 -25.74 -8.79
N CYS A 201 2.72 -26.39 -8.74
CA CYS A 201 2.87 -27.82 -9.01
C CYS A 201 2.13 -28.69 -7.97
N GLU A 202 2.10 -28.27 -6.71
CA GLU A 202 1.38 -28.97 -5.63
C GLU A 202 -0.13 -28.77 -5.79
N VAL A 203 -0.56 -27.53 -6.05
CA VAL A 203 -1.97 -27.21 -6.32
C VAL A 203 -2.51 -28.03 -7.50
N GLN A 204 -1.74 -28.15 -8.58
CA GLN A 204 -2.12 -28.96 -9.75
C GLN A 204 -2.21 -30.45 -9.42
N ALA A 205 -1.27 -30.99 -8.64
CA ALA A 205 -1.29 -32.38 -8.22
C ALA A 205 -2.55 -32.71 -7.39
N LEU A 206 -2.97 -31.79 -6.51
CA LEU A 206 -4.22 -31.94 -5.73
C LEU A 206 -5.46 -31.97 -6.63
N ASN A 207 -5.48 -31.18 -7.70
CA ASN A 207 -6.60 -31.10 -8.64
C ASN A 207 -6.65 -32.26 -9.65
N MET A 208 -5.55 -32.99 -9.85
CA MET A 208 -5.43 -34.07 -10.84
C MET A 208 -5.89 -35.45 -10.36
N THR A 209 -6.46 -35.59 -9.17
CA THR A 209 -7.07 -36.86 -8.70
C THR A 209 -8.60 -36.78 -8.65
N PRO A 210 -9.31 -37.10 -9.75
CA PRO A 210 -10.77 -37.17 -9.75
C PRO A 210 -11.34 -38.12 -8.69
N ASP A 211 -10.58 -39.16 -8.33
CA ASP A 211 -11.02 -40.22 -7.42
C ASP A 211 -10.92 -39.86 -5.92
N ALA A 212 -10.14 -38.84 -5.56
CA ALA A 212 -9.97 -38.43 -4.17
C ALA A 212 -11.15 -37.60 -3.63
N ILE A 213 -11.88 -36.89 -4.51
CA ILE A 213 -12.99 -36.01 -4.12
C ILE A 213 -14.20 -36.81 -3.58
N ASN A 214 -14.35 -38.07 -3.98
CA ASN A 214 -15.49 -38.91 -3.57
C ASN A 214 -15.20 -39.85 -2.38
N SER A 215 -13.94 -40.02 -1.96
CA SER A 215 -13.57 -41.03 -0.94
C SER A 215 -13.37 -40.48 0.48
N THR A 216 -13.35 -39.17 0.69
CA THR A 216 -13.18 -38.58 2.03
C THR A 216 -14.42 -37.81 2.46
N LYS A 217 -15.47 -38.54 2.88
CA LYS A 217 -16.55 -38.03 3.75
C LYS A 217 -16.07 -37.76 5.20
N LYS A 218 -14.83 -37.31 5.37
CA LYS A 218 -14.45 -36.59 6.58
C LYS A 218 -14.29 -35.15 6.13
N PRO A 219 -14.99 -34.18 6.74
CA PRO A 219 -14.75 -32.78 6.45
C PRO A 219 -13.25 -32.58 6.63
N ALA A 220 -12.57 -32.15 5.56
CA ALA A 220 -11.21 -31.70 5.69
C ALA A 220 -11.27 -30.60 6.75
N THR A 221 -10.68 -30.85 7.91
CA THR A 221 -10.44 -29.80 8.90
C THR A 221 -9.52 -28.84 8.18
N ILE A 222 -10.09 -27.77 7.63
CA ILE A 222 -9.34 -26.62 7.17
C ILE A 222 -8.64 -26.14 8.44
N LEU A 223 -7.35 -26.44 8.54
CA LEU A 223 -6.49 -25.84 9.54
C LEU A 223 -6.45 -24.36 9.16
N ILE A 224 -7.30 -23.58 9.83
CA ILE A 224 -7.15 -22.13 9.87
C ILE A 224 -5.82 -21.90 10.59
N THR A 225 -4.74 -21.77 9.81
CA THR A 225 -3.47 -21.38 10.38
C THR A 225 -3.60 -19.92 10.76
N ASN A 226 -3.42 -19.62 12.05
CA ASN A 226 -3.19 -18.27 12.53
C ASN A 226 -1.81 -17.81 12.03
N SER A 227 -1.61 -17.71 10.72
CA SER A 227 -0.35 -17.32 10.09
C SER A 227 -0.18 -15.81 10.20
N GLY A 228 -0.12 -15.30 11.44
CA GLY A 228 0.38 -13.96 11.69
C GLY A 228 1.75 -13.84 11.05
N LEU A 229 1.91 -12.94 10.08
CA LEU A 229 3.19 -12.64 9.45
C LEU A 229 4.10 -12.01 10.51
N GLN A 230 4.77 -12.83 11.29
CA GLN A 230 5.85 -12.40 12.19
C GLN A 230 7.16 -12.84 11.53
N MET A 231 7.58 -12.10 10.51
CA MET A 231 8.94 -12.24 10.03
C MET A 231 9.87 -11.65 11.09
N ASN A 232 10.58 -12.53 11.80
CA ASN A 232 11.58 -12.15 12.78
C ASN A 232 12.56 -11.17 12.12
N LYS A 233 12.52 -9.90 12.54
CA LYS A 233 13.54 -8.92 12.16
C LYS A 233 14.88 -9.49 12.61
N ARG A 234 15.74 -9.89 11.65
CA ARG A 234 17.09 -10.35 11.96
C ARG A 234 17.79 -9.22 12.71
N LYS A 235 18.02 -9.40 14.01
CA LYS A 235 18.87 -8.53 14.82
C LYS A 235 20.27 -8.66 14.23
N ARG A 236 20.75 -7.65 13.49
CA ARG A 236 22.17 -7.56 13.13
C ARG A 236 22.91 -7.51 14.47
N THR A 237 23.67 -8.56 14.77
CA THR A 237 24.67 -8.53 15.81
C THR A 237 25.82 -7.73 15.23
N ASP A 238 25.91 -6.46 15.60
CA ASP A 238 27.10 -5.67 15.36
C ASP A 238 28.20 -6.26 16.25
N ASP A 239 29.00 -7.16 15.68
CA ASP A 239 30.27 -7.59 16.28
C ASP A 239 31.25 -6.42 16.13
N ASP A 240 31.18 -5.49 17.07
CA ASP A 240 32.17 -4.43 17.28
C ASP A 240 33.47 -5.05 17.83
N SER A 241 34.34 -5.51 16.94
CA SER A 241 35.76 -5.71 17.27
C SER A 241 36.47 -4.37 17.19
N ASP A 242 36.71 -3.78 18.37
CA ASP A 242 37.47 -2.56 18.62
C ASP A 242 38.97 -2.79 18.34
N ASP A 243 39.44 -2.41 17.13
CA ASP A 243 40.87 -2.29 16.81
C ASP A 243 41.22 -0.81 16.58
N THR A 244 41.63 -0.17 17.67
CA THR A 244 42.17 1.19 17.69
C THR A 244 43.63 1.21 17.21
N VAL A 245 43.85 1.38 15.91
CA VAL A 245 45.18 1.74 15.36
C VAL A 245 45.26 3.25 15.13
N VAL A 246 45.89 3.94 16.09
CA VAL A 246 46.30 5.34 15.97
C VAL A 246 47.39 5.46 14.91
N SER A 247 47.09 6.10 13.77
CA SER A 247 48.12 6.64 12.88
C SER A 247 47.85 8.11 12.56
N LYS A 248 48.88 8.92 12.83
CA LYS A 248 48.97 10.37 12.64
C LYS A 248 49.37 10.69 11.20
N LYS A 249 49.13 11.97 10.82
CA LYS A 249 49.62 12.73 9.65
C LYS A 249 48.76 12.56 8.39
N SER A 250 48.54 13.57 7.55
CA SER A 250 49.05 14.94 7.47
C SER A 250 48.13 15.75 6.58
N LYS A 251 48.09 17.05 6.85
CA LYS A 251 47.29 18.10 6.23
C LYS A 251 47.96 18.57 4.92
N ALA A 252 47.27 18.44 3.80
CA ALA A 252 47.44 19.19 2.55
C ALA A 252 46.08 19.08 1.82
N GLY A 253 45.33 20.14 1.51
CA GLY A 253 45.77 21.38 0.90
C GLY A 253 45.66 21.23 -0.62
N LEU A 254 44.44 21.26 -1.17
CA LEU A 254 44.19 21.39 -2.61
C LEU A 254 42.81 22.00 -2.86
N HIS A 255 42.84 23.27 -3.27
CA HIS A 255 41.76 23.96 -3.97
C HIS A 255 41.46 23.20 -5.26
N HIS A 256 40.18 22.90 -5.52
CA HIS A 256 39.72 22.65 -6.87
C HIS A 256 38.45 23.44 -7.15
N GLU A 257 38.68 24.54 -7.86
CA GLU A 257 37.73 25.28 -8.70
C GLU A 257 37.46 24.49 -9.99
N TYR A 258 36.26 24.68 -10.56
CA TYR A 258 35.67 24.22 -11.85
C TYR A 258 34.31 23.57 -11.57
N ALA A 259 33.21 23.79 -12.31
CA ALA A 259 32.87 24.70 -13.39
C ALA A 259 31.34 24.75 -13.48
N ARG A 260 30.82 25.86 -13.97
CA ARG A 260 29.43 26.06 -14.42
C ARG A 260 29.15 25.23 -15.68
N ALA A 261 28.01 24.52 -15.73
CA ALA A 261 27.33 24.09 -16.96
C ALA A 261 25.85 23.87 -16.62
N GLU A 262 24.95 24.78 -16.98
CA GLU A 262 24.16 24.85 -18.22
C GLU A 262 22.84 24.09 -18.16
N GLY A 263 21.77 24.77 -18.60
CA GLY A 263 20.39 24.41 -18.35
C GLY A 263 19.94 23.15 -19.09
N SER A 264 19.28 22.27 -18.36
CA SER A 264 18.49 21.19 -18.95
C SER A 264 17.07 21.69 -19.19
N LYS A 265 16.76 21.94 -20.47
CA LYS A 265 15.39 22.13 -20.95
C LYS A 265 14.70 20.76 -20.90
N ILE A 266 13.87 20.53 -19.89
CA ILE A 266 12.88 19.46 -19.93
C ILE A 266 11.76 19.95 -20.84
N SER A 267 11.65 19.29 -22.01
CA SER A 267 10.71 19.57 -23.07
C SER A 267 9.25 19.30 -22.66
N ASN A 268 8.35 20.07 -23.27
CA ASN A 268 6.89 20.13 -23.07
C ASN A 268 6.09 18.85 -23.42
N GLU A 269 6.67 17.65 -23.37
CA GLU A 269 5.96 16.40 -23.69
C GLU A 269 5.04 15.92 -22.57
N VAL A 270 5.15 16.49 -21.36
CA VAL A 270 4.31 16.13 -20.19
C VAL A 270 2.84 16.60 -20.34
N MET A 271 2.55 17.55 -21.23
CA MET A 271 1.21 18.15 -21.36
C MET A 271 0.28 17.42 -22.34
N ALA A 272 0.80 16.64 -23.29
CA ALA A 272 -0.03 15.97 -24.29
C ALA A 272 -0.81 14.75 -23.73
N ASP A 273 -0.31 14.17 -22.63
CA ASP A 273 -0.89 12.98 -21.98
C ASP A 273 -2.11 13.28 -21.10
N GLU A 274 -2.41 14.56 -20.84
CA GLU A 274 -3.53 14.98 -19.98
C GLU A 274 -4.91 14.90 -20.66
N LEU A 275 -4.94 14.85 -21.99
CA LEU A 275 -6.20 15.00 -22.71
C LEU A 275 -7.08 13.73 -22.64
N ASN A 276 -6.47 12.55 -22.51
CA ASN A 276 -7.17 11.27 -22.60
C ASN A 276 -7.59 10.67 -21.22
N ARG A 277 -7.32 11.35 -20.10
CA ARG A 277 -7.57 10.89 -18.71
C ARG A 277 -9.06 10.71 -18.31
N THR A 278 -10.03 11.21 -19.08
CA THR A 278 -11.39 11.49 -18.57
C THR A 278 -12.49 10.44 -18.82
N LYS A 279 -12.22 9.28 -19.44
CA LYS A 279 -13.28 8.33 -19.84
C LYS A 279 -13.42 7.04 -19.01
N SER A 280 -12.41 6.60 -18.26
CA SER A 280 -12.43 5.27 -17.61
C SER A 280 -12.71 5.25 -16.10
N SER A 281 -12.52 6.36 -15.37
CA SER A 281 -12.72 6.41 -13.90
C SER A 281 -14.17 6.24 -13.43
N LYS A 282 -15.16 6.27 -14.34
CA LYS A 282 -16.58 6.13 -13.99
C LYS A 282 -16.99 4.67 -13.69
N PHE A 283 -16.19 3.67 -14.06
CA PHE A 283 -16.61 2.27 -14.01
C PHE A 283 -16.22 1.49 -12.75
N LEU A 284 -15.26 1.96 -11.96
CA LEU A 284 -14.71 1.20 -10.82
C LEU A 284 -15.61 1.17 -9.57
N ILE A 285 -16.59 2.07 -9.46
CA ILE A 285 -17.55 2.10 -8.34
C ILE A 285 -18.84 1.34 -8.69
N ASP A 286 -19.13 1.13 -9.98
CA ASP A 286 -20.41 0.56 -10.44
C ASP A 286 -20.53 -0.96 -10.27
N GLY A 287 -19.43 -1.67 -9.95
CA GLY A 287 -19.41 -3.14 -9.95
C GLY A 287 -19.28 -3.82 -8.58
N ILE A 288 -19.11 -3.08 -7.49
CA ILE A 288 -18.82 -3.65 -6.15
C ILE A 288 -20.00 -3.49 -5.18
N VAL A 289 -20.91 -2.55 -5.43
CA VAL A 289 -22.00 -2.20 -4.52
C VAL A 289 -23.30 -2.74 -5.11
N ASP A 290 -24.02 -3.58 -4.35
CA ASP A 290 -25.37 -4.02 -4.73
C ASP A 290 -26.28 -2.79 -4.87
N ASP A 291 -27.24 -2.82 -5.80
CA ASP A 291 -28.14 -1.68 -6.08
C ASP A 291 -28.91 -1.24 -4.81
N SER A 292 -29.07 -2.15 -3.85
CA SER A 292 -29.65 -1.91 -2.53
C SER A 292 -28.76 -1.01 -1.63
N GLU A 293 -27.46 -1.29 -1.54
CA GLU A 293 -26.48 -0.51 -0.75
C GLU A 293 -26.22 0.86 -1.39
N ARG A 294 -26.36 0.95 -2.72
CA ARG A 294 -26.23 2.20 -3.47
C ARG A 294 -27.25 3.26 -3.05
N ALA A 295 -28.46 2.83 -2.70
CA ALA A 295 -29.51 3.72 -2.23
C ALA A 295 -29.21 4.29 -0.82
N GLU A 296 -28.54 3.53 0.05
CA GLU A 296 -28.10 4.00 1.36
C GLU A 296 -26.93 4.97 1.26
N CYS A 297 -25.89 4.66 0.47
CA CYS A 297 -24.78 5.59 0.26
C CYS A 297 -25.23 6.92 -0.38
N SER A 298 -26.22 6.88 -1.29
CA SER A 298 -26.76 8.11 -1.89
C SER A 298 -27.51 8.98 -0.89
N LYS A 299 -28.15 8.41 0.14
CA LYS A 299 -28.82 9.17 1.22
C LYS A 299 -27.81 9.84 2.15
N VAL A 300 -26.76 9.11 2.54
CA VAL A 300 -25.71 9.65 3.41
C VAL A 300 -24.98 10.81 2.72
N ALA A 301 -24.71 10.70 1.41
CA ALA A 301 -24.10 11.77 0.63
C ALA A 301 -24.99 13.01 0.46
N SER A 302 -26.31 12.86 0.36
CA SER A 302 -27.24 14.00 0.29
C SER A 302 -27.32 14.74 1.62
N ASP A 303 -27.28 14.04 2.75
CA ASP A 303 -27.37 14.66 4.07
C ASP A 303 -26.11 15.46 4.41
N CYS A 304 -24.91 14.98 4.01
CA CYS A 304 -23.67 15.74 4.18
C CYS A 304 -23.59 17.03 3.34
N MET A 305 -24.30 17.10 2.21
CA MET A 305 -24.30 18.29 1.34
C MET A 305 -25.24 19.40 1.83
N VAL A 306 -26.20 19.09 2.70
CA VAL A 306 -27.12 20.10 3.28
C VAL A 306 -26.38 20.97 4.30
N ASP A 307 -25.46 20.38 5.09
CA ASP A 307 -24.69 21.10 6.12
C ASP A 307 -23.67 22.11 5.55
N GLU A 308 -23.10 21.87 4.36
CA GLU A 308 -22.18 22.85 3.73
C GLU A 308 -22.93 24.06 3.16
N ARG A 309 -24.18 23.89 2.74
CA ARG A 309 -24.99 24.98 2.17
C ARG A 309 -25.46 25.96 3.25
N GLU A 310 -25.81 25.48 4.45
CA GLU A 310 -26.14 26.35 5.57
C GLU A 310 -24.93 27.13 6.11
N ARG A 311 -23.71 26.57 6.01
CA ARG A 311 -22.48 27.28 6.41
C ARG A 311 -22.11 28.43 5.47
N ALA A 312 -22.49 28.36 4.20
CA ALA A 312 -22.17 29.38 3.19
C ALA A 312 -23.12 30.59 3.22
N GLU A 313 -24.33 30.46 3.78
CA GLU A 313 -25.31 31.56 3.82
C GLU A 313 -25.21 32.43 5.09
N GLY A 314 -24.44 32.01 6.10
CA GLY A 314 -24.27 32.73 7.37
C GLY A 314 -23.24 33.88 7.39
N SER A 315 -22.51 34.15 6.30
CA SER A 315 -21.40 35.12 6.29
C SER A 315 -21.72 36.48 5.64
N LYS A 316 -22.98 36.92 5.65
CA LYS A 316 -23.32 38.32 5.32
C LYS A 316 -23.18 39.19 6.57
N LEU A 317 -22.03 39.87 6.67
CA LEU A 317 -21.82 40.94 7.64
C LEU A 317 -22.82 42.09 7.38
N PRO A 318 -23.45 42.66 8.42
CA PRO A 318 -24.27 43.85 8.27
C PRO A 318 -23.35 45.05 7.98
N SER A 319 -23.45 45.60 6.78
CA SER A 319 -23.00 46.96 6.49
C SER A 319 -24.00 47.95 7.07
N ASP A 320 -23.47 49.07 7.56
CA ASP A 320 -24.16 50.32 7.91
C ASP A 320 -24.53 50.51 9.39
N VAL A 321 -23.55 50.95 10.17
CA VAL A 321 -23.77 51.86 11.30
C VAL A 321 -23.35 53.25 10.84
N MET A 322 -24.33 54.11 10.58
CA MET A 322 -24.13 55.56 10.41
C MET A 322 -23.94 56.19 11.79
N ILE A 323 -22.88 56.98 11.94
CA ILE A 323 -22.65 57.86 13.08
C ILE A 323 -23.20 59.24 12.68
N GLU A 324 -24.16 59.75 13.45
CA GLU A 324 -24.44 61.19 13.58
C GLU A 324 -23.82 61.73 14.88
#